data_AF-A0A522QIH0-F1
#
_entry.id   AF-A0A522QIH0-F1
#
_cell.length_a   1.000
_cell.length_b   1.000
_cell.length_c   1.000
_cell.angle_alpha   90.00
_cell.angle_beta   90.00
_cell.angle_gamma   90.00
#
_symmetry.space_group_name_H-M   'P 1'
#
loop_
_entity.id
_entity.type
_entity.pdbx_description
1 polymer ?
#
loop_
_entity_poly.entity_id
_entity_poly.type
_entity_poly.pdbx_seq_one_letter_code
_entity_poly.pdbx_strand_id
1 'polypeptide(L)'
;MLGRRGRLWQVTAAACAALVLAGCAQVVRGTGSRATAPDAALAVTGASGSPFDVAATNALADVMDFWRVQYPKVSGGHALPPLKGGLFSVDGNHVVRTGAIDGPAAKEACASRKPAFIVDNAAFCLLDDSIIWDRAPNHLIGVLFDRYGPLLMGLVFAHEFGHAIQFRVGPNDNVPTVLSESQADCAAGAWVASALAGDAPHFPITPADLDRALNGYLQVRDSPPTSTRGISHGNGFDRISAIADGIAHGAAYCFDPAYLTRTITERPYTTDSDYAAGGNQSIGWIAEKLPPDLNRFWAQAAASVGRTWQPVALAQADHPRCAPNGPSQVGYCPDDNTVYLSADYAKTAYYSLTDRSIDRQTGDVTLVPDQAADFALGTVLVIAWGMAVRHQLFDRSLQDTAALRAASCYAGAYARTINVGQGQQPGEILLSPPDMDEATSAMLNLVGTEAAFGARGTTGLQRVQDFVTGYTGGLPAC
;
A
#
# COMPACT_ATOMS: atom_id res chain seq x y z
N MET A 1 44.72 2.81 -62.80
CA MET A 1 43.64 2.01 -62.19
C MET A 1 44.08 1.24 -60.92
N LEU A 2 44.90 1.84 -60.02
CA LEU A 2 45.29 1.17 -58.75
C LEU A 2 44.86 1.91 -57.46
N GLY A 3 44.37 3.15 -57.53
CA GLY A 3 44.00 3.94 -56.34
C GLY A 3 42.59 3.73 -55.79
N ARG A 4 41.68 3.07 -56.53
CA ARG A 4 40.27 2.91 -56.13
C ARG A 4 39.98 1.66 -55.30
N ARG A 5 40.85 0.64 -55.33
CA ARG A 5 40.65 -0.61 -54.57
C ARG A 5 41.04 -0.48 -53.09
N GLY A 6 42.05 0.34 -52.75
CA GLY A 6 42.48 0.54 -51.35
C GLY A 6 41.48 1.31 -50.48
N ARG A 7 40.80 2.33 -51.05
CA ARG A 7 39.78 3.09 -50.31
C ARG A 7 38.51 2.30 -50.04
N LEU A 8 38.14 1.37 -50.91
CA LEU A 8 36.95 0.53 -50.68
C LEU A 8 37.18 -0.40 -49.48
N TRP A 9 38.37 -1.02 -49.38
CA TRP A 9 38.72 -1.93 -48.29
C TRP A 9 38.82 -1.24 -46.93
N GLN A 10 39.29 0.02 -46.88
CA GLN A 10 39.32 0.77 -45.62
C GLN A 10 37.93 1.18 -45.13
N VAL A 11 36.99 1.45 -46.06
CA VAL A 11 35.59 1.77 -45.70
C VAL A 11 34.83 0.52 -45.27
N THR A 12 35.04 -0.64 -45.90
CA THR A 12 34.43 -1.90 -45.44
C THR A 12 35.00 -2.37 -44.11
N ALA A 13 36.30 -2.23 -43.87
CA ALA A 13 36.91 -2.61 -42.60
C ALA A 13 36.40 -1.73 -41.44
N ALA A 14 36.24 -0.41 -41.65
CA ALA A 14 35.67 0.49 -40.65
C ALA A 14 34.17 0.23 -40.41
N ALA A 15 33.40 -0.08 -41.46
CA ALA A 15 31.99 -0.43 -41.33
C ALA A 15 31.78 -1.78 -40.62
N CYS A 16 32.62 -2.78 -40.88
CA CYS A 16 32.59 -4.05 -40.16
C CYS A 16 33.02 -3.90 -38.70
N ALA A 17 34.02 -3.05 -38.38
CA ALA A 17 34.40 -2.78 -37.00
C ALA A 17 33.30 -2.05 -36.21
N ALA A 18 32.57 -1.12 -36.84
CA ALA A 18 31.42 -0.45 -36.23
C ALA A 18 30.22 -1.39 -36.03
N LEU A 19 30.00 -2.34 -36.94
CA LEU A 19 28.93 -3.36 -36.80
C LEU A 19 29.25 -4.44 -35.76
N VAL A 20 30.54 -4.76 -35.53
CA VAL A 20 30.94 -5.68 -34.46
C VAL A 20 30.85 -5.04 -33.06
N LEU A 21 31.01 -3.71 -32.95
CA LEU A 21 30.83 -2.98 -31.68
C LEU A 21 29.36 -2.67 -31.34
N ALA A 22 28.45 -2.77 -32.31
CA ALA A 22 26.99 -2.65 -32.10
C ALA A 22 26.31 -4.01 -31.83
N GLY A 23 27.04 -5.11 -31.94
CA GLY A 23 26.55 -6.47 -31.68
C GLY A 23 26.46 -6.77 -30.19
N CYS A 24 25.24 -6.79 -29.67
CA CYS A 24 24.87 -7.36 -28.36
C CYS A 24 25.43 -6.65 -27.13
N ALA A 25 25.19 -5.34 -26.99
CA ALA A 25 25.08 -4.78 -25.64
C ALA A 25 23.73 -5.23 -25.04
N GLN A 26 23.66 -6.46 -24.51
CA GLN A 26 22.59 -6.79 -23.59
C GLN A 26 22.86 -6.01 -22.30
N VAL A 27 22.04 -5.00 -22.03
CA VAL A 27 21.93 -4.47 -20.68
C VAL A 27 21.29 -5.59 -19.86
N VAL A 28 22.11 -6.47 -19.32
CA VAL A 28 21.71 -7.30 -18.20
C VAL A 28 21.51 -6.33 -17.05
N ARG A 29 20.26 -5.92 -16.80
CA ARG A 29 19.89 -5.32 -15.52
C ARG A 29 20.13 -6.40 -14.48
N GLY A 30 21.35 -6.46 -13.96
CA GLY A 30 21.65 -7.24 -12.77
C GLY A 30 20.81 -6.67 -11.65
N THR A 31 19.88 -7.45 -11.12
CA THR A 31 19.38 -7.23 -9.76
C THR A 31 20.52 -7.59 -8.84
N GLY A 32 21.37 -6.62 -8.52
CA GLY A 32 22.38 -6.83 -7.49
C GLY A 32 21.65 -7.08 -6.18
N SER A 33 21.52 -8.34 -5.76
CA SER A 33 21.16 -8.64 -4.39
C SER A 33 22.39 -8.33 -3.55
N ARG A 34 22.28 -7.38 -2.61
CA ARG A 34 23.28 -7.30 -1.55
C ARG A 34 23.27 -8.62 -0.80
N ALA A 35 24.44 -9.14 -0.48
CA ALA A 35 24.53 -10.25 0.46
C ALA A 35 23.84 -9.81 1.75
N THR A 36 22.87 -10.60 2.22
CA THR A 36 22.22 -10.37 3.51
C THR A 36 23.28 -10.44 4.59
N ALA A 37 23.20 -9.54 5.57
CA ALA A 37 24.04 -9.64 6.77
C ALA A 37 23.86 -11.01 7.46
N PRO A 38 24.86 -11.47 8.23
CA PRO A 38 24.67 -12.61 9.13
C PRO A 38 23.51 -12.34 10.08
N ASP A 39 22.79 -13.40 10.47
CA ASP A 39 21.64 -13.26 11.38
C ASP A 39 22.00 -12.48 12.65
N ALA A 40 21.07 -11.60 13.05
CA ALA A 40 21.25 -10.71 14.17
C ALA A 40 21.36 -11.47 15.49
N ALA A 41 22.36 -11.11 16.29
CA ALA A 41 22.56 -11.66 17.63
C ALA A 41 21.69 -10.92 18.68
N LEU A 42 20.38 -10.89 18.47
CA LEU A 42 19.41 -10.26 19.38
C LEU A 42 18.73 -11.33 20.24
N ALA A 43 18.69 -11.10 21.56
CA ALA A 43 18.10 -12.05 22.49
C ALA A 43 16.57 -11.99 22.41
N VAL A 44 15.95 -13.07 21.92
CA VAL A 44 14.50 -13.24 21.87
C VAL A 44 14.10 -14.42 22.75
N THR A 45 13.24 -14.16 23.73
CA THR A 45 12.71 -15.18 24.62
C THR A 45 11.65 -16.00 23.89
N GLY A 46 11.77 -17.33 23.90
CA GLY A 46 10.81 -18.22 23.24
C GLY A 46 10.98 -18.35 21.72
N ALA A 47 12.04 -17.76 21.15
CA ALA A 47 12.40 -17.99 19.75
C ALA A 47 12.71 -19.48 19.52
N SER A 48 12.14 -20.02 18.46
CA SER A 48 12.29 -21.41 18.03
C SER A 48 13.48 -21.63 17.10
N GLY A 49 14.07 -20.55 16.57
CA GLY A 49 15.06 -20.62 15.49
C GLY A 49 14.45 -20.97 14.13
N SER A 50 13.12 -20.95 14.00
CA SER A 50 12.44 -21.10 12.72
C SER A 50 12.81 -19.96 11.75
N PRO A 51 12.63 -20.14 10.43
CA PRO A 51 12.84 -19.05 9.46
C PRO A 51 12.04 -17.79 9.80
N PHE A 52 10.83 -17.94 10.34
CA PHE A 52 10.01 -16.83 10.82
C PHE A 52 10.70 -16.08 11.96
N ASP A 53 11.16 -16.77 13.01
CA ASP A 53 11.82 -16.12 14.15
C ASP A 53 13.16 -15.49 13.78
N VAL A 54 13.92 -16.12 12.88
CA VAL A 54 15.16 -15.54 12.35
C VAL A 54 14.85 -14.23 11.63
N ALA A 55 13.85 -14.24 10.74
CA ALA A 55 13.44 -13.05 10.01
C ALA A 55 12.90 -11.96 10.96
N ALA A 56 12.10 -12.32 11.96
CA ALA A 56 11.57 -11.40 12.98
C ALA A 56 12.70 -10.76 13.80
N THR A 57 13.67 -11.56 14.22
CA THR A 57 14.85 -11.11 14.97
C THR A 57 15.68 -10.14 14.13
N ASN A 58 15.90 -10.47 12.86
CA ASN A 58 16.58 -9.61 11.90
C ASN A 58 15.84 -8.28 11.67
N ALA A 59 14.50 -8.32 11.57
CA ALA A 59 13.68 -7.12 11.39
C ALA A 59 13.81 -6.18 12.59
N LEU A 60 13.64 -6.71 13.79
CA LEU A 60 13.75 -5.93 15.02
C LEU A 60 15.16 -5.36 15.20
N ALA A 61 16.20 -6.08 14.82
CA ALA A 61 17.57 -5.56 14.85
C ALA A 61 17.73 -4.33 13.93
N ASP A 62 17.30 -4.40 12.68
CA ASP A 62 17.39 -3.30 11.71
C ASP A 62 16.51 -2.11 12.12
N VAL A 63 15.31 -2.37 12.66
CA VAL A 63 14.40 -1.34 13.22
C VAL A 63 15.04 -0.63 14.40
N MET A 64 15.66 -1.38 15.33
CA MET A 64 16.36 -0.81 16.48
C MET A 64 17.57 0.03 16.06
N ASP A 65 18.33 -0.41 15.05
CA ASP A 65 19.46 0.35 14.50
C ASP A 65 19.02 1.66 13.85
N PHE A 66 17.95 1.62 13.05
CA PHE A 66 17.33 2.82 12.50
C PHE A 66 16.94 3.81 13.61
N TRP A 67 16.25 3.33 14.65
CA TRP A 67 15.80 4.20 15.73
C TRP A 67 16.93 4.70 16.63
N ARG A 68 18.06 4.00 16.77
CA ARG A 68 19.25 4.54 17.45
C ARG A 68 19.73 5.84 16.78
N VAL A 69 19.57 5.96 15.46
CA VAL A 69 19.93 7.15 14.68
C VAL A 69 18.83 8.20 14.65
N GLN A 70 17.56 7.80 14.51
CA GLN A 70 16.44 8.75 14.37
C GLN A 70 15.89 9.26 15.70
N TYR A 71 15.91 8.46 16.76
CA TYR A 71 15.30 8.82 18.05
C TYR A 71 15.82 10.16 18.61
N PRO A 72 17.13 10.48 18.60
CA PRO A 72 17.62 11.78 19.05
C PRO A 72 16.97 12.99 18.33
N LYS A 73 16.50 12.81 17.09
CA LYS A 73 15.86 13.89 16.32
C LYS A 73 14.43 14.19 16.78
N VAL A 74 13.76 13.22 17.39
CA VAL A 74 12.38 13.35 17.88
C VAL A 74 12.29 13.47 19.41
N SER A 75 13.38 13.18 20.13
CA SER A 75 13.44 13.22 21.59
C SER A 75 14.17 14.45 22.16
N GLY A 76 14.55 15.43 21.33
CA GLY A 76 15.33 16.58 21.79
C GLY A 76 16.80 16.26 22.10
N GLY A 77 17.37 15.27 21.41
CA GLY A 77 18.79 14.89 21.49
C GLY A 77 19.10 13.72 22.43
N HIS A 78 18.10 13.09 23.04
CA HIS A 78 18.32 11.93 23.91
C HIS A 78 18.62 10.66 23.11
N ALA A 79 19.54 9.83 23.62
CA ALA A 79 19.79 8.50 23.07
C ALA A 79 18.61 7.57 23.34
N LEU A 80 18.35 6.63 22.42
CA LEU A 80 17.25 5.65 22.54
C LEU A 80 17.44 4.74 23.76
N PRO A 81 16.53 4.77 24.75
CA PRO A 81 16.55 3.79 25.83
C PRO A 81 16.21 2.39 25.29
N PRO A 82 16.90 1.32 25.74
CA PRO A 82 16.56 -0.04 25.33
C PRO A 82 15.17 -0.44 25.81
N LEU A 83 14.56 -1.45 25.17
CA LEU A 83 13.34 -2.09 25.66
C LEU A 83 13.63 -2.77 27.00
N LYS A 84 12.91 -2.39 28.05
CA LYS A 84 13.13 -2.94 29.40
C LYS A 84 12.61 -4.36 29.54
N GLY A 85 11.46 -4.66 28.93
CA GLY A 85 10.81 -5.96 29.00
C GLY A 85 11.44 -6.98 28.05
N GLY A 86 12.01 -6.51 26.94
CA GLY A 86 12.70 -7.35 25.96
C GLY A 86 11.77 -7.82 24.84
N LEU A 87 12.14 -8.92 24.19
CA LEU A 87 11.50 -9.45 22.99
C LEU A 87 11.02 -10.88 23.21
N PHE A 88 9.80 -11.18 22.79
CA PHE A 88 9.13 -12.46 23.07
C PHE A 88 8.47 -13.05 21.82
N SER A 89 8.85 -14.28 21.49
CA SER A 89 8.20 -15.10 20.47
C SER A 89 7.34 -16.16 21.14
N VAL A 90 6.06 -16.23 20.76
CA VAL A 90 5.07 -17.15 21.34
C VAL A 90 4.50 -18.09 20.30
N ASP A 91 4.37 -19.37 20.68
CA ASP A 91 3.64 -20.36 19.90
C ASP A 91 2.12 -20.17 20.01
N GLY A 92 1.50 -19.43 19.09
CA GLY A 92 0.05 -19.22 19.10
C GLY A 92 -0.74 -20.52 19.09
N ASN A 93 -0.28 -21.56 18.35
CA ASN A 93 -0.94 -22.86 18.34
C ASN A 93 -0.96 -23.51 19.73
N HIS A 94 0.11 -23.33 20.51
CA HIS A 94 0.14 -23.79 21.89
C HIS A 94 -0.85 -23.02 22.77
N VAL A 95 -0.92 -21.70 22.60
CA VAL A 95 -1.88 -20.85 23.32
C VAL A 95 -3.31 -21.27 23.02
N VAL A 96 -3.65 -21.52 21.75
CA VAL A 96 -4.97 -22.01 21.35
C VAL A 96 -5.29 -23.37 21.99
N ARG A 97 -4.34 -24.32 21.95
CA ARG A 97 -4.57 -25.67 22.50
C ARG A 97 -4.70 -25.70 24.03
N THR A 98 -3.96 -24.85 24.74
CA THR A 98 -3.79 -24.96 26.20
C THR A 98 -4.42 -23.82 26.99
N GLY A 99 -4.70 -22.69 26.33
CA GLY A 99 -5.10 -21.44 26.97
C GLY A 99 -3.96 -20.71 27.70
N ALA A 100 -2.71 -21.16 27.58
CA ALA A 100 -1.56 -20.63 28.31
C ALA A 100 -0.33 -20.44 27.41
N ILE A 101 0.58 -19.59 27.88
CA ILE A 101 1.94 -19.44 27.33
C ILE A 101 2.88 -20.19 28.26
N ASP A 102 3.81 -20.97 27.70
CA ASP A 102 4.78 -21.73 28.47
C ASP A 102 6.11 -20.98 28.63
N GLY A 103 6.92 -21.43 29.59
CA GLY A 103 8.30 -21.00 29.75
C GLY A 103 8.44 -19.53 30.18
N PRO A 104 9.61 -18.91 29.91
CA PRO A 104 9.88 -17.55 30.38
C PRO A 104 8.98 -16.47 29.74
N ALA A 105 8.43 -16.71 28.55
CA ALA A 105 7.51 -15.78 27.88
C ALA A 105 6.18 -15.63 28.63
N ALA A 106 5.79 -16.62 29.45
CA ALA A 106 4.59 -16.54 30.29
C ALA A 106 4.63 -15.40 31.33
N LYS A 107 5.83 -14.85 31.60
CA LYS A 107 6.05 -13.76 32.56
C LYS A 107 5.97 -12.37 31.94
N GLU A 108 5.88 -12.26 30.62
CA GLU A 108 5.63 -10.98 29.95
C GLU A 108 4.31 -10.38 30.46
N ALA A 109 4.29 -9.08 30.74
CA ALA A 109 3.24 -8.47 31.54
C ALA A 109 1.86 -8.47 30.86
N CYS A 110 1.79 -8.32 29.55
CA CYS A 110 0.53 -8.41 28.80
C CYS A 110 0.06 -9.86 28.65
N ALA A 111 0.94 -10.77 28.27
CA ALA A 111 0.74 -12.21 28.15
C ALA A 111 0.24 -12.84 29.45
N SER A 112 0.85 -12.50 30.59
CA SER A 112 0.47 -13.03 31.90
C SER A 112 -0.95 -12.62 32.32
N ARG A 113 -1.47 -11.50 31.80
CA ARG A 113 -2.85 -11.05 32.07
C ARG A 113 -3.87 -11.74 31.17
N LYS A 114 -3.56 -11.92 29.88
CA LYS A 114 -4.49 -12.50 28.90
C LYS A 114 -3.71 -13.22 27.80
N PRO A 115 -3.28 -14.49 27.98
CA PRO A 115 -2.45 -15.20 26.99
C PRO A 115 -3.02 -15.19 25.57
N ALA A 116 -4.33 -15.36 25.42
CA ALA A 116 -5.01 -15.39 24.12
C ALA A 116 -4.96 -14.08 23.34
N PHE A 117 -4.50 -12.96 23.91
CA PHE A 117 -4.40 -11.68 23.19
C PHE A 117 -3.38 -11.71 22.06
N ILE A 118 -2.39 -12.61 22.15
CA ILE A 118 -1.29 -12.66 21.19
C ILE A 118 -1.63 -13.52 19.97
N VAL A 119 -2.63 -14.39 20.06
CA VAL A 119 -3.04 -15.23 18.92
C VAL A 119 -3.43 -14.33 17.76
N ASP A 120 -2.86 -14.62 16.58
CA ASP A 120 -3.02 -13.81 15.36
C ASP A 120 -2.48 -12.37 15.47
N ASN A 121 -1.54 -12.11 16.39
CA ASN A 121 -1.15 -10.75 16.72
C ASN A 121 0.35 -10.55 16.97
N ALA A 122 0.78 -9.29 16.86
CA ALA A 122 2.01 -8.75 17.42
C ALA A 122 1.65 -7.51 18.24
N ALA A 123 2.43 -7.20 19.27
CA ALA A 123 2.11 -6.10 20.16
C ALA A 123 3.34 -5.54 20.86
N PHE A 124 3.37 -4.22 21.00
CA PHE A 124 4.12 -3.54 22.05
C PHE A 124 3.33 -3.51 23.37
N CYS A 125 3.91 -4.08 24.44
CA CYS A 125 3.31 -4.05 25.76
C CYS A 125 3.76 -2.84 26.58
N LEU A 126 2.84 -1.91 26.83
CA LEU A 126 3.07 -0.73 27.67
C LEU A 126 3.39 -1.04 29.15
N LEU A 127 3.03 -2.24 29.63
CA LEU A 127 3.15 -2.59 31.05
C LEU A 127 4.60 -2.87 31.47
N ASP A 128 5.41 -3.42 30.58
CA ASP A 128 6.80 -3.78 30.85
C ASP A 128 7.78 -3.32 29.75
N ASP A 129 7.33 -2.59 28.74
CA ASP A 129 8.16 -2.09 27.64
C ASP A 129 8.82 -3.25 26.87
N SER A 130 7.98 -4.21 26.46
CA SER A 130 8.34 -5.39 25.65
C SER A 130 7.65 -5.38 24.29
N ILE A 131 8.21 -6.13 23.34
CA ILE A 131 7.52 -6.50 22.10
C ILE A 131 7.33 -8.02 22.09
N ILE A 132 6.11 -8.45 21.79
CA ILE A 132 5.69 -9.84 21.79
C ILE A 132 4.91 -10.15 20.51
N TRP A 133 5.06 -11.36 19.97
CA TRP A 133 4.35 -11.79 18.76
C TRP A 133 4.03 -13.28 18.73
N ASP A 134 3.05 -13.63 17.92
CA ASP A 134 2.72 -14.98 17.54
C ASP A 134 3.52 -15.45 16.32
N ARG A 135 4.22 -16.57 16.49
CA ARG A 135 5.05 -17.21 15.45
C ARG A 135 4.38 -18.44 14.81
N ALA A 136 3.10 -18.71 15.07
CA ALA A 136 2.41 -19.84 14.47
C ALA A 136 2.26 -19.63 12.94
N PRO A 137 2.67 -20.60 12.10
CA PRO A 137 2.71 -20.43 10.64
C PRO A 137 1.32 -20.35 9.99
N ASN A 138 0.31 -20.94 10.63
CA ASN A 138 -1.09 -20.96 10.24
C ASN A 138 -1.90 -19.77 10.79
N HIS A 139 -1.28 -18.92 11.61
CA HIS A 139 -1.90 -17.72 12.17
C HIS A 139 -1.53 -16.48 11.34
N LEU A 140 -2.17 -15.35 11.61
CA LEU A 140 -2.18 -14.16 10.74
C LEU A 140 -0.81 -13.76 10.21
N ILE A 141 0.16 -13.46 11.09
CA ILE A 141 1.46 -12.95 10.67
C ILE A 141 2.25 -14.03 9.90
N GLY A 142 2.14 -15.30 10.30
CA GLY A 142 2.76 -16.43 9.60
C GLY A 142 2.22 -16.59 8.17
N VAL A 143 0.90 -16.60 8.00
CA VAL A 143 0.23 -16.72 6.70
C VAL A 143 0.57 -15.53 5.79
N LEU A 144 0.63 -14.32 6.35
CA LEU A 144 0.98 -13.11 5.59
C LEU A 144 2.47 -13.07 5.24
N PHE A 145 3.35 -13.51 6.13
CA PHE A 145 4.78 -13.67 5.87
C PHE A 145 5.02 -14.62 4.69
N ASP A 146 4.36 -15.78 4.68
CA ASP A 146 4.52 -16.77 3.61
C ASP A 146 4.00 -16.27 2.26
N ARG A 147 2.89 -15.53 2.23
CA ARG A 147 2.30 -15.03 0.97
C ARG A 147 2.91 -13.74 0.44
N TYR A 148 3.19 -12.78 1.32
CA TYR A 148 3.59 -11.42 0.93
C TYR A 148 5.07 -11.12 1.20
N GLY A 149 5.76 -12.02 1.89
CA GLY A 149 7.20 -11.99 2.09
C GLY A 149 7.63 -11.27 3.38
N PRO A 150 8.94 -11.33 3.68
CA PRO A 150 9.48 -10.92 4.99
C PRO A 150 9.34 -9.42 5.27
N LEU A 151 9.28 -8.56 4.25
CA LEU A 151 9.12 -7.12 4.46
C LEU A 151 7.77 -6.77 5.12
N LEU A 152 6.71 -7.52 4.87
CA LEU A 152 5.42 -7.32 5.56
C LEU A 152 5.58 -7.47 7.07
N MET A 153 6.28 -8.52 7.50
CA MET A 153 6.57 -8.76 8.90
C MET A 153 7.51 -7.67 9.45
N GLY A 154 8.50 -7.22 8.67
CA GLY A 154 9.33 -6.07 9.03
C GLY A 154 8.53 -4.79 9.28
N LEU A 155 7.52 -4.51 8.44
CA LEU A 155 6.57 -3.41 8.62
C LEU A 155 5.78 -3.54 9.93
N VAL A 156 5.23 -4.73 10.23
CA VAL A 156 4.52 -4.99 11.50
C VAL A 156 5.42 -4.71 12.70
N PHE A 157 6.66 -5.20 12.71
CA PHE A 157 7.58 -4.94 13.82
C PHE A 157 8.05 -3.49 13.90
N ALA A 158 8.20 -2.81 12.76
CA ALA A 158 8.49 -1.38 12.73
C ALA A 158 7.33 -0.56 13.29
N HIS A 159 6.09 -0.99 13.08
CA HIS A 159 4.89 -0.43 13.69
C HIS A 159 4.89 -0.66 15.21
N GLU A 160 5.12 -1.88 15.70
CA GLU A 160 5.20 -2.15 17.15
C GLU A 160 6.31 -1.33 17.83
N PHE A 161 7.45 -1.19 17.16
CA PHE A 161 8.52 -0.34 17.67
C PHE A 161 8.14 1.15 17.63
N GLY A 162 7.27 1.56 16.69
CA GLY A 162 6.63 2.88 16.68
C GLY A 162 5.90 3.19 17.98
N HIS A 163 5.15 2.24 18.55
CA HIS A 163 4.57 2.38 19.89
C HIS A 163 5.63 2.49 20.98
N ALA A 164 6.74 1.75 20.87
CA ALA A 164 7.86 1.89 21.79
C ALA A 164 8.48 3.31 21.75
N ILE A 165 8.50 3.96 20.58
CA ILE A 165 8.93 5.36 20.46
C ILE A 165 7.90 6.31 21.07
N GLN A 166 6.60 6.12 20.79
CA GLN A 166 5.52 6.91 21.40
C GLN A 166 5.63 6.88 22.93
N PHE A 167 5.81 5.69 23.51
CA PHE A 167 6.01 5.52 24.94
C PHE A 167 7.19 6.31 25.50
N ARG A 168 8.24 6.52 24.70
CA ARG A 168 9.47 7.23 25.10
C ARG A 168 9.40 8.74 24.90
N VAL A 169 8.71 9.24 23.86
CA VAL A 169 8.61 10.68 23.58
C VAL A 169 7.43 11.35 24.28
N GLY A 170 6.47 10.55 24.74
CA GLY A 170 5.27 11.01 25.45
C GLY A 170 4.07 10.20 24.95
N PRO A 171 3.41 9.40 25.79
CA PRO A 171 2.33 8.54 25.35
C PRO A 171 1.14 9.37 24.86
N ASN A 172 0.49 8.89 23.81
CA ASN A 172 -0.66 9.53 23.15
C ASN A 172 -1.97 9.34 23.93
N ASP A 173 -1.94 9.39 25.27
CA ASP A 173 -3.06 8.97 26.16
C ASP A 173 -4.37 9.74 25.95
N ASN A 174 -4.32 10.92 25.32
CA ASN A 174 -5.49 11.78 25.04
C ASN A 174 -5.84 11.87 23.56
N VAL A 175 -5.22 11.06 22.71
CA VAL A 175 -5.41 11.07 21.26
C VAL A 175 -6.28 9.86 20.88
N PRO A 176 -7.22 10.00 19.92
CA PRO A 176 -7.96 8.86 19.40
C PRO A 176 -7.02 7.74 18.97
N THR A 177 -7.33 6.48 19.32
CA THR A 177 -6.47 5.32 19.06
C THR A 177 -5.99 5.27 17.61
N VAL A 178 -6.88 5.41 16.65
CA VAL A 178 -6.56 5.40 15.21
C VAL A 178 -5.48 6.41 14.78
N LEU A 179 -5.36 7.55 15.46
CA LEU A 179 -4.30 8.54 15.19
C LEU A 179 -2.96 8.12 15.79
N SER A 180 -2.96 7.49 16.96
CA SER A 180 -1.75 6.89 17.54
C SER A 180 -1.27 5.71 16.68
N GLU A 181 -2.17 4.86 16.21
CA GLU A 181 -1.90 3.77 15.26
C GLU A 181 -1.35 4.32 13.93
N SER A 182 -1.96 5.37 13.39
CA SER A 182 -1.47 6.06 12.19
C SER A 182 -0.07 6.65 12.38
N GLN A 183 0.31 7.07 13.58
CA GLN A 183 1.67 7.54 13.85
C GLN A 183 2.68 6.38 13.92
N ALA A 184 2.28 5.23 14.45
CA ALA A 184 3.08 4.01 14.43
C ALA A 184 3.29 3.49 12.98
N ASP A 185 2.25 3.54 12.14
CA ASP A 185 2.37 3.24 10.70
C ASP A 185 3.28 4.23 9.96
N CYS A 186 3.23 5.54 10.30
CA CYS A 186 4.18 6.52 9.76
C CYS A 186 5.62 6.24 10.19
N ALA A 187 5.83 5.89 11.46
CA ALA A 187 7.12 5.45 11.98
C ALA A 187 7.65 4.22 11.20
N ALA A 188 6.78 3.25 10.89
CA ALA A 188 7.12 2.09 10.08
C ALA A 188 7.53 2.49 8.66
N GLY A 189 6.80 3.43 8.04
CA GLY A 189 7.16 3.99 6.73
C GLY A 189 8.54 4.68 6.72
N ALA A 190 8.88 5.42 7.78
CA ALA A 190 10.18 6.05 7.91
C ALA A 190 11.32 5.02 7.97
N TRP A 191 11.11 3.88 8.63
CA TRP A 191 12.06 2.75 8.60
C TRP A 191 12.16 2.14 7.20
N VAL A 192 11.03 1.95 6.50
CA VAL A 192 11.04 1.42 5.13
C VAL A 192 11.83 2.30 4.17
N ALA A 193 11.77 3.63 4.30
CA ALA A 193 12.63 4.53 3.51
C ALA A 193 14.12 4.25 3.75
N SER A 194 14.52 3.98 4.99
CA SER A 194 15.88 3.56 5.34
C SER A 194 16.24 2.20 4.71
N ALA A 195 15.32 1.24 4.75
CA ALA A 195 15.52 -0.07 4.15
C ALA A 195 15.66 0.01 2.62
N LEU A 196 14.86 0.83 1.94
CA LEU A 196 14.99 1.11 0.50
C LEU A 196 16.31 1.81 0.13
N ALA A 197 16.85 2.65 1.03
CA ALA A 197 18.19 3.22 0.89
C ALA A 197 19.31 2.18 1.11
N GLY A 198 18.95 1.01 1.63
CA GLY A 198 19.84 -0.11 1.91
C GLY A 198 20.52 -0.03 3.26
N ASP A 199 19.96 0.73 4.21
CA ASP A 199 20.46 0.85 5.58
C ASP A 199 19.84 -0.20 6.53
N ALA A 200 19.04 -1.13 5.99
CA ALA A 200 18.55 -2.33 6.67
C ALA A 200 19.29 -3.56 6.10
N PRO A 201 20.44 -3.95 6.66
CA PRO A 201 21.32 -4.96 6.07
C PRO A 201 20.73 -6.38 6.01
N HIS A 202 19.67 -6.68 6.78
CA HIS A 202 18.95 -7.95 6.69
C HIS A 202 17.74 -7.89 5.73
N PHE A 203 17.33 -6.69 5.30
CA PHE A 203 16.19 -6.45 4.40
C PHE A 203 16.64 -5.72 3.13
N PRO A 204 17.39 -6.37 2.22
CA PRO A 204 17.67 -5.82 0.90
C PRO A 204 16.40 -5.87 0.04
N ILE A 205 15.56 -4.83 0.15
CA ILE A 205 14.24 -4.77 -0.47
C ILE A 205 14.24 -3.99 -1.78
N THR A 206 13.36 -4.38 -2.70
CA THR A 206 13.06 -3.62 -3.92
C THR A 206 11.71 -2.90 -3.79
N PRO A 207 11.42 -1.90 -4.66
CA PRO A 207 10.08 -1.31 -4.70
C PRO A 207 8.97 -2.33 -5.00
N ALA A 208 9.27 -3.41 -5.73
CA ALA A 208 8.30 -4.48 -5.97
C ALA A 208 8.03 -5.32 -4.72
N ASP A 209 9.03 -5.54 -3.87
CA ASP A 209 8.82 -6.19 -2.57
C ASP A 209 7.99 -5.30 -1.64
N LEU A 210 8.19 -3.98 -1.71
CA LEU A 210 7.35 -3.03 -0.96
C LEU A 210 5.90 -3.03 -1.44
N ASP A 211 5.66 -2.97 -2.76
CA ASP A 211 4.29 -3.06 -3.29
C ASP A 211 3.60 -4.37 -2.86
N ARG A 212 4.33 -5.50 -2.87
CA ARG A 212 3.84 -6.79 -2.37
C ARG A 212 3.53 -6.74 -0.87
N ALA A 213 4.43 -6.18 -0.07
CA ALA A 213 4.26 -6.07 1.38
C ALA A 213 3.09 -5.17 1.75
N LEU A 214 2.91 -4.02 1.09
CA LEU A 214 1.77 -3.11 1.31
C LEU A 214 0.44 -3.77 0.95
N ASN A 215 0.40 -4.58 -0.12
CA ASN A 215 -0.80 -5.35 -0.45
C ASN A 215 -1.16 -6.36 0.66
N GLY A 216 -0.16 -7.02 1.24
CA GLY A 216 -0.39 -7.87 2.41
C GLY A 216 -0.73 -7.08 3.66
N TYR A 217 -0.22 -5.86 3.81
CA TYR A 217 -0.49 -4.98 4.95
C TYR A 217 -1.96 -4.54 5.00
N LEU A 218 -2.66 -4.52 3.86
CA LEU A 218 -4.13 -4.38 3.86
C LEU A 218 -4.79 -5.46 4.71
N GLN A 219 -4.22 -6.66 4.82
CA GLN A 219 -4.80 -7.77 5.58
C GLN A 219 -4.64 -7.63 7.10
N VAL A 220 -3.84 -6.69 7.61
CA VAL A 220 -3.73 -6.41 9.05
C VAL A 220 -4.67 -5.29 9.51
N ARG A 221 -5.49 -4.71 8.61
CA ARG A 221 -6.53 -3.72 8.94
C ARG A 221 -7.65 -4.31 9.80
N ASP A 222 -8.30 -3.48 10.60
CA ASP A 222 -9.50 -3.90 11.32
C ASP A 222 -10.73 -3.91 10.41
N SER A 223 -11.77 -4.65 10.82
CA SER A 223 -13.09 -4.50 10.20
C SER A 223 -13.63 -3.09 10.44
N PRO A 224 -14.50 -2.56 9.55
CA PRO A 224 -15.10 -1.25 9.75
C PRO A 224 -15.67 -1.11 11.17
N PRO A 225 -15.34 -0.03 11.89
CA PRO A 225 -15.66 0.07 13.30
C PRO A 225 -17.17 0.26 13.48
N THR A 226 -17.68 -0.06 14.67
CA THR A 226 -19.07 0.26 15.04
C THR A 226 -19.24 1.72 15.47
N SER A 227 -18.14 2.44 15.72
CA SER A 227 -18.14 3.87 16.04
C SER A 227 -16.81 4.53 15.67
N THR A 228 -16.82 5.83 15.38
CA THR A 228 -15.61 6.62 15.08
C THR A 228 -14.68 6.86 16.30
N ARG A 229 -15.05 6.35 17.48
CA ARG A 229 -14.23 6.39 18.70
C ARG A 229 -13.79 4.98 19.15
N GLY A 230 -13.95 3.99 18.27
CA GLY A 230 -13.51 2.62 18.52
C GLY A 230 -11.99 2.53 18.67
N ILE A 231 -11.54 1.48 19.34
CA ILE A 231 -10.15 1.01 19.24
C ILE A 231 -10.04 0.38 17.86
N SER A 232 -9.18 0.93 17.01
CA SER A 232 -8.93 0.45 15.67
C SER A 232 -7.51 0.81 15.25
N HIS A 233 -6.84 -0.09 14.53
CA HIS A 233 -5.61 0.18 13.79
C HIS A 233 -5.86 1.14 12.61
N GLY A 234 -7.11 1.27 12.17
CA GLY A 234 -7.54 2.05 11.00
C GLY A 234 -7.90 1.18 9.80
N ASN A 235 -8.57 1.79 8.81
CA ASN A 235 -8.80 1.17 7.51
C ASN A 235 -7.50 1.08 6.69
N GLY A 236 -7.49 0.26 5.64
CA GLY A 236 -6.32 0.05 4.79
C GLY A 236 -5.76 1.35 4.17
N PHE A 237 -6.62 2.26 3.74
CA PHE A 237 -6.20 3.56 3.18
C PHE A 237 -5.47 4.43 4.22
N ASP A 238 -6.02 4.61 5.42
CA ASP A 238 -5.44 5.45 6.46
C ASP A 238 -4.07 4.89 6.89
N ARG A 239 -3.97 3.57 7.01
CA ARG A 239 -2.72 2.88 7.36
C ARG A 239 -1.64 2.98 6.29
N ILE A 240 -1.98 2.69 5.02
CA ILE A 240 -1.00 2.78 3.92
C ILE A 240 -0.63 4.24 3.63
N SER A 241 -1.57 5.18 3.76
CA SER A 241 -1.25 6.60 3.61
C SER A 241 -0.32 7.10 4.72
N ALA A 242 -0.46 6.61 5.96
CA ALA A 242 0.50 6.86 7.02
C ALA A 242 1.90 6.28 6.71
N ILE A 243 1.98 5.04 6.24
CA ILE A 243 3.25 4.48 5.76
C ILE A 243 3.85 5.33 4.64
N ALA A 244 3.03 5.76 3.68
CA ALA A 244 3.46 6.59 2.57
C ALA A 244 4.02 7.95 3.02
N ASP A 245 3.41 8.57 4.05
CA ASP A 245 3.91 9.79 4.70
C ASP A 245 5.27 9.56 5.35
N GLY A 246 5.43 8.47 6.09
CA GLY A 246 6.69 8.09 6.70
C GLY A 246 7.81 7.90 5.69
N ILE A 247 7.49 7.24 4.56
CA ILE A 247 8.44 7.04 3.46
C ILE A 247 8.85 8.37 2.83
N ALA A 248 7.90 9.29 2.64
CA ALA A 248 8.13 10.56 1.97
C ALA A 248 8.85 11.60 2.85
N HIS A 249 8.56 11.60 4.16
CA HIS A 249 8.92 12.71 5.05
C HIS A 249 9.77 12.30 6.26
N GLY A 250 9.88 11.00 6.56
CA GLY A 250 10.74 10.46 7.59
C GLY A 250 10.23 10.65 9.03
N ALA A 251 11.00 10.15 10.00
CA ALA A 251 10.57 10.03 11.39
C ALA A 251 10.23 11.38 12.06
N ALA A 252 10.96 12.45 11.75
CA ALA A 252 10.70 13.77 12.34
C ALA A 252 9.31 14.30 11.97
N TYR A 253 8.83 14.04 10.75
CA TYR A 253 7.49 14.40 10.31
C TYR A 253 6.42 13.61 11.08
N CYS A 254 6.61 12.29 11.24
CA CYS A 254 5.66 11.43 11.95
C CYS A 254 5.46 11.84 13.42
N PHE A 255 6.50 12.37 14.06
CA PHE A 255 6.48 12.80 15.46
C PHE A 255 6.31 14.31 15.65
N ASP A 256 6.02 15.05 14.58
CA ASP A 256 5.53 16.42 14.71
C ASP A 256 4.13 16.40 15.36
N PRO A 257 3.84 17.24 16.37
CA PRO A 257 2.51 17.28 17.00
C PRO A 257 1.35 17.50 16.01
N ALA A 258 1.60 18.20 14.90
CA ALA A 258 0.59 18.42 13.86
C ALA A 258 0.18 17.12 13.15
N TYR A 259 1.03 16.09 13.14
CA TYR A 259 0.70 14.81 12.50
C TYR A 259 -0.52 14.14 13.15
N LEU A 260 -0.69 14.30 14.46
CA LEU A 260 -1.84 13.78 15.22
C LEU A 260 -3.13 14.58 15.00
N THR A 261 -3.15 15.46 13.99
CA THR A 261 -4.35 16.18 13.53
C THR A 261 -4.76 15.80 12.11
N ARG A 262 -4.11 14.79 11.51
CA ARG A 262 -4.46 14.29 10.17
C ARG A 262 -5.92 13.84 10.12
N THR A 263 -6.51 13.96 8.94
CA THR A 263 -7.86 13.44 8.69
C THR A 263 -7.82 11.92 8.58
N ILE A 264 -8.77 11.26 9.26
CA ILE A 264 -9.00 9.81 9.22
C ILE A 264 -10.25 9.56 8.38
N THR A 265 -10.20 8.56 7.50
CA THR A 265 -11.29 8.20 6.59
C THR A 265 -12.14 7.05 7.10
N GLU A 266 -11.61 6.28 8.05
CA GLU A 266 -12.32 5.21 8.74
C GLU A 266 -13.65 5.70 9.33
N ARG A 267 -14.73 4.98 9.01
CA ARG A 267 -16.08 5.26 9.50
C ARG A 267 -16.94 4.00 9.54
N PRO A 268 -17.98 3.96 10.41
CA PRO A 268 -18.97 2.90 10.38
C PRO A 268 -19.82 2.95 9.11
N TYR A 269 -20.47 1.82 8.80
CA TYR A 269 -21.61 1.80 7.89
C TYR A 269 -22.74 2.70 8.40
N THR A 270 -23.43 3.38 7.50
CA THR A 270 -24.56 4.25 7.84
C THR A 270 -25.92 3.59 7.68
N THR A 271 -26.01 2.47 6.94
CA THR A 271 -27.25 1.73 6.70
C THR A 271 -27.04 0.22 6.75
N ASP A 272 -28.07 -0.52 7.17
CA ASP A 272 -28.05 -1.99 7.21
C ASP A 272 -27.93 -2.61 5.82
N SER A 273 -28.50 -1.97 4.80
CA SER A 273 -28.40 -2.45 3.41
C SER A 273 -26.97 -2.38 2.90
N ASP A 274 -26.26 -1.31 3.24
CA ASP A 274 -24.85 -1.12 2.87
C ASP A 274 -23.96 -2.13 3.59
N TYR A 275 -24.19 -2.31 4.89
CA TYR A 275 -23.51 -3.36 5.68
C TYR A 275 -23.76 -4.76 5.12
N ALA A 276 -25.02 -5.11 4.80
CA ALA A 276 -25.38 -6.43 4.28
C ALA A 276 -24.82 -6.70 2.88
N ALA A 277 -24.62 -5.65 2.07
CA ALA A 277 -23.94 -5.72 0.77
C ALA A 277 -22.41 -5.72 0.89
N GLY A 278 -21.86 -5.55 2.11
CA GLY A 278 -20.43 -5.39 2.32
C GLY A 278 -19.87 -4.14 1.64
N GLY A 279 -20.66 -3.07 1.53
CA GLY A 279 -20.27 -1.84 0.86
C GLY A 279 -20.43 -1.82 -0.66
N ASN A 280 -20.70 -2.98 -1.28
CA ASN A 280 -20.51 -3.16 -2.72
C ASN A 280 -21.78 -2.94 -3.57
N GLN A 281 -21.63 -2.26 -4.70
CA GLN A 281 -22.59 -2.17 -5.79
C GLN A 281 -22.27 -3.14 -6.93
N SER A 282 -23.26 -3.54 -7.72
CA SER A 282 -23.01 -4.45 -8.87
C SER A 282 -22.21 -3.80 -10.00
N ILE A 283 -21.48 -4.60 -10.80
CA ILE A 283 -20.78 -4.13 -12.02
C ILE A 283 -21.71 -3.32 -12.94
N GLY A 284 -22.96 -3.75 -13.12
CA GLY A 284 -23.94 -3.04 -13.95
C GLY A 284 -24.30 -1.67 -13.39
N TRP A 285 -24.45 -1.56 -12.07
CA TRP A 285 -24.69 -0.29 -11.39
C TRP A 285 -23.52 0.67 -11.59
N ILE A 286 -22.28 0.21 -11.42
CA ILE A 286 -21.07 1.03 -11.62
C ILE A 286 -21.02 1.53 -13.07
N ALA A 287 -21.22 0.66 -14.05
CA ALA A 287 -21.19 1.01 -15.47
C ALA A 287 -22.30 2.01 -15.86
N GLU A 288 -23.44 1.97 -15.17
CA GLU A 288 -24.55 2.90 -15.40
C GLU A 288 -24.34 4.25 -14.69
N LYS A 289 -23.91 4.24 -13.43
CA LYS A 289 -23.94 5.40 -12.54
C LYS A 289 -22.63 6.18 -12.47
N LEU A 290 -21.48 5.51 -12.58
CA LEU A 290 -20.19 6.18 -12.44
C LEU A 290 -19.85 7.09 -13.63
N PRO A 291 -20.03 6.70 -14.92
CA PRO A 291 -19.72 7.59 -16.05
C PRO A 291 -20.45 8.95 -16.04
N PRO A 292 -21.77 9.04 -15.81
CA PRO A 292 -22.43 10.35 -15.72
C PRO A 292 -21.96 11.16 -14.51
N ASP A 293 -21.64 10.51 -13.39
CA ASP A 293 -21.10 11.18 -12.20
C ASP A 293 -19.72 11.81 -12.47
N LEU A 294 -18.81 11.04 -13.08
CA LEU A 294 -17.50 11.51 -13.51
C LEU A 294 -17.61 12.66 -14.51
N ASN A 295 -18.51 12.56 -15.50
CA ASN A 295 -18.72 13.63 -16.46
C ASN A 295 -19.26 14.91 -15.80
N ARG A 296 -20.11 14.80 -14.78
CA ARG A 296 -20.56 15.96 -13.97
C ARG A 296 -19.39 16.57 -13.20
N PHE A 297 -18.62 15.75 -12.49
CA PHE A 297 -17.46 16.21 -11.71
C PHE A 297 -16.45 16.96 -12.59
N TRP A 298 -16.08 16.38 -13.73
CA TRP A 298 -15.11 16.99 -14.63
C TRP A 298 -15.64 18.21 -15.40
N ALA A 299 -16.94 18.27 -15.69
CA ALA A 299 -17.55 19.49 -16.24
C ALA A 299 -17.44 20.68 -15.26
N GLN A 300 -17.69 20.45 -13.96
CA GLN A 300 -17.52 21.47 -12.93
C GLN A 300 -16.05 21.87 -12.77
N ALA A 301 -15.15 20.88 -12.71
CA ALA A 301 -13.71 21.11 -12.60
C ALA A 301 -13.16 21.91 -13.79
N ALA A 302 -13.52 21.55 -15.02
CA ALA A 302 -13.10 22.26 -16.23
C ALA A 302 -13.58 23.72 -16.24
N ALA A 303 -14.84 23.95 -15.85
CA ALA A 303 -15.40 25.29 -15.76
C ALA A 303 -14.64 26.17 -14.75
N SER A 304 -14.20 25.60 -13.63
CA SER A 304 -13.44 26.33 -12.59
C SER A 304 -12.09 26.89 -13.09
N VAL A 305 -11.53 26.31 -14.15
CA VAL A 305 -10.28 26.75 -14.79
C VAL A 305 -10.50 27.37 -16.17
N GLY A 306 -11.74 27.77 -16.48
CA GLY A 306 -12.09 28.44 -17.75
C GLY A 306 -11.99 27.53 -18.98
N ARG A 307 -12.15 26.21 -18.81
CA ARG A 307 -12.15 25.22 -19.90
C ARG A 307 -13.52 24.56 -20.05
N THR A 308 -13.72 23.89 -21.18
CA THR A 308 -14.94 23.13 -21.47
C THR A 308 -14.64 21.64 -21.45
N TRP A 309 -15.54 20.86 -20.85
CA TRP A 309 -15.48 19.39 -20.83
C TRP A 309 -16.43 18.81 -21.88
N GLN A 310 -15.94 17.87 -22.68
CA GLN A 310 -16.78 17.05 -23.54
C GLN A 310 -17.06 15.72 -22.84
N PRO A 311 -18.35 15.34 -22.61
CA PRO A 311 -18.68 14.09 -21.95
C PRO A 311 -18.00 12.89 -22.61
N VAL A 312 -17.29 12.12 -21.80
CA VAL A 312 -16.61 10.88 -22.21
C VAL A 312 -17.63 9.74 -22.20
N ALA A 313 -17.61 8.91 -23.23
CA ALA A 313 -18.45 7.71 -23.29
C ALA A 313 -17.75 6.51 -22.63
N LEU A 314 -18.54 5.57 -22.07
CA LEU A 314 -18.07 4.23 -21.72
C LEU A 314 -18.58 3.25 -22.78
N ALA A 315 -17.70 2.42 -23.33
CA ALA A 315 -18.06 1.36 -24.26
C ALA A 315 -17.40 0.04 -23.87
N GLN A 316 -18.11 -1.06 -24.11
CA GLN A 316 -17.55 -2.39 -23.92
C GLN A 316 -16.79 -2.83 -25.18
N ALA A 317 -15.56 -3.31 -25.02
CA ALA A 317 -14.77 -3.97 -26.05
C ALA A 317 -13.65 -4.79 -25.39
N ASP A 318 -13.18 -5.84 -26.05
CA ASP A 318 -12.09 -6.70 -25.53
C ASP A 318 -10.79 -5.90 -25.31
N HIS A 319 -10.54 -4.91 -26.18
CA HIS A 319 -9.42 -3.99 -26.12
C HIS A 319 -9.85 -2.56 -26.48
N PRO A 320 -9.16 -1.51 -25.99
CA PRO A 320 -9.36 -0.16 -26.48
C PRO A 320 -9.15 -0.07 -27.99
N ARG A 321 -10.02 0.63 -28.73
CA ARG A 321 -9.93 0.72 -30.20
C ARG A 321 -8.64 1.36 -30.71
N CYS A 322 -8.04 2.23 -29.91
CA CYS A 322 -6.75 2.86 -30.16
C CYS A 322 -5.55 1.92 -29.88
N ALA A 323 -5.80 0.72 -29.33
CA ALA A 323 -4.80 -0.32 -29.07
C ALA A 323 -5.41 -1.73 -29.28
N PRO A 324 -5.92 -2.06 -30.48
CA PRO A 324 -6.78 -3.24 -30.69
C PRO A 324 -6.04 -4.59 -30.57
N ASN A 325 -4.70 -4.58 -30.63
CA ASN A 325 -3.84 -5.75 -30.44
C ASN A 325 -2.95 -5.62 -29.19
N GLY A 326 -3.23 -4.64 -28.33
CA GLY A 326 -2.47 -4.40 -27.10
C GLY A 326 -2.89 -5.34 -25.97
N PRO A 327 -2.05 -5.49 -24.92
CA PRO A 327 -2.44 -6.28 -23.75
C PRO A 327 -3.54 -5.61 -22.92
N SER A 328 -3.72 -4.29 -23.07
CA SER A 328 -4.68 -3.49 -22.31
C SER A 328 -6.11 -3.86 -22.64
N GLN A 329 -6.91 -4.03 -21.59
CA GLN A 329 -8.34 -4.35 -21.62
C GLN A 329 -9.20 -3.20 -21.09
N VAL A 330 -8.56 -2.11 -20.67
CA VAL A 330 -9.20 -0.83 -20.32
C VAL A 330 -8.34 0.32 -20.81
N GLY A 331 -8.96 1.39 -21.29
CA GLY A 331 -8.22 2.57 -21.75
C GLY A 331 -9.09 3.64 -22.38
N TYR A 332 -8.61 4.88 -22.37
CA TYR A 332 -9.24 6.02 -23.03
C TYR A 332 -8.66 6.21 -24.43
N CYS A 333 -9.53 6.33 -25.43
CA CYS A 333 -9.17 6.64 -26.81
C CYS A 333 -9.54 8.10 -27.16
N PRO A 334 -8.53 8.94 -27.47
CA PRO A 334 -8.73 10.35 -27.85
C PRO A 334 -9.63 10.58 -29.06
N ASP A 335 -9.48 9.75 -30.10
CA ASP A 335 -10.10 9.98 -31.43
C ASP A 335 -11.64 9.98 -31.40
N ASP A 336 -12.23 9.17 -30.51
CA ASP A 336 -13.68 9.03 -30.35
C ASP A 336 -14.18 9.39 -28.94
N ASN A 337 -13.30 10.00 -28.13
CA ASN A 337 -13.57 10.43 -26.76
C ASN A 337 -14.23 9.33 -25.89
N THR A 338 -13.76 8.10 -26.00
CA THR A 338 -14.38 6.92 -25.36
C THR A 338 -13.41 6.18 -24.47
N VAL A 339 -13.84 5.83 -23.26
CA VAL A 339 -13.22 4.80 -22.44
C VAL A 339 -13.77 3.45 -22.84
N TYR A 340 -12.88 2.54 -23.21
CA TYR A 340 -13.20 1.15 -23.47
C TYR A 340 -12.86 0.31 -22.25
N LEU A 341 -13.73 -0.65 -21.91
CA LEU A 341 -13.55 -1.61 -20.84
C LEU A 341 -14.01 -3.00 -21.29
N SER A 342 -13.16 -4.00 -21.16
CA SER A 342 -13.53 -5.41 -21.36
C SER A 342 -14.45 -5.91 -20.26
N ALA A 343 -15.42 -6.75 -20.62
CA ALA A 343 -16.27 -7.43 -19.65
C ALA A 343 -15.48 -8.37 -18.72
N ASP A 344 -14.42 -8.99 -19.24
CA ASP A 344 -13.57 -9.87 -18.45
C ASP A 344 -12.71 -9.06 -17.48
N TYR A 345 -12.12 -7.95 -17.95
CA TYR A 345 -11.36 -7.06 -17.06
C TYR A 345 -12.26 -6.42 -15.99
N ALA A 346 -13.50 -6.07 -16.33
CA ALA A 346 -14.46 -5.57 -15.35
C ALA A 346 -14.67 -6.56 -14.21
N LYS A 347 -14.81 -7.86 -14.51
CA LYS A 347 -14.89 -8.91 -13.48
C LYS A 347 -13.58 -9.08 -12.72
N THR A 348 -12.43 -9.03 -13.39
CA THR A 348 -11.11 -9.12 -12.74
C THR A 348 -10.92 -7.99 -11.73
N ALA A 349 -11.25 -6.75 -12.11
CA ALA A 349 -11.15 -5.61 -11.20
C ALA A 349 -12.17 -5.69 -10.06
N TYR A 350 -13.40 -6.14 -10.36
CA TYR A 350 -14.46 -6.28 -9.37
C TYR A 350 -14.19 -7.39 -8.35
N TYR A 351 -13.58 -8.51 -8.74
CA TYR A 351 -13.23 -9.60 -7.82
C TYR A 351 -11.73 -9.57 -7.44
N SER A 352 -11.15 -8.38 -7.36
CA SER A 352 -9.70 -8.23 -7.18
C SER A 352 -9.23 -8.35 -5.73
N LEU A 353 -10.14 -8.28 -4.76
CA LEU A 353 -9.77 -8.32 -3.37
C LEU A 353 -9.49 -9.75 -2.89
N THR A 354 -8.53 -9.83 -1.99
CA THR A 354 -8.33 -10.97 -1.10
C THR A 354 -8.69 -10.48 0.30
N ASP A 355 -9.44 -11.27 1.05
CA ASP A 355 -9.72 -10.99 2.45
C ASP A 355 -9.31 -12.16 3.35
N ARG A 356 -9.06 -11.88 4.62
CA ARG A 356 -8.70 -12.91 5.60
C ARG A 356 -9.96 -13.49 6.25
N SER A 357 -9.97 -14.81 6.39
CA SER A 357 -10.91 -15.54 7.24
C SER A 357 -10.15 -16.14 8.40
N ILE A 358 -10.63 -15.92 9.62
CA ILE A 358 -10.00 -16.41 10.85
C ILE A 358 -10.95 -17.39 11.53
N ASP A 359 -10.52 -18.64 11.69
CA ASP A 359 -11.23 -19.61 12.53
C ASP A 359 -10.96 -19.27 14.01
N ARG A 360 -11.99 -18.78 14.71
CA ARG A 360 -11.86 -18.36 16.11
C ARG A 360 -11.62 -19.51 17.10
N GLN A 361 -11.80 -20.76 16.70
CA GLN A 361 -11.53 -21.92 17.53
C GLN A 361 -10.08 -22.37 17.43
N THR A 362 -9.51 -22.31 16.22
CA THR A 362 -8.15 -22.81 15.97
C THR A 362 -7.10 -21.70 15.84
N GLY A 363 -7.51 -20.45 15.60
CA GLY A 363 -6.61 -19.37 15.19
C GLY A 363 -6.16 -19.48 13.73
N ASP A 364 -6.66 -20.46 12.97
CA ASP A 364 -6.25 -20.64 11.58
C ASP A 364 -6.71 -19.48 10.71
N VAL A 365 -5.76 -18.91 9.96
CA VAL A 365 -6.02 -17.86 8.99
C VAL A 365 -5.98 -18.43 7.57
N THR A 366 -7.03 -18.19 6.82
CA THR A 366 -7.12 -18.49 5.39
C THR A 366 -7.34 -17.20 4.61
N LEU A 367 -6.61 -17.01 3.52
CA LEU A 367 -6.80 -15.89 2.63
C LEU A 367 -7.76 -16.29 1.50
N VAL A 368 -8.93 -15.67 1.48
CA VAL A 368 -10.02 -15.94 0.55
C VAL A 368 -9.89 -14.99 -0.65
N PRO A 369 -9.59 -15.49 -1.86
CA PRO A 369 -9.50 -14.65 -3.06
C PRO A 369 -10.90 -14.29 -3.60
N ASP A 370 -10.92 -13.56 -4.72
CA ASP A 370 -12.12 -13.27 -5.51
C ASP A 370 -13.24 -12.55 -4.72
N GLN A 371 -12.86 -11.68 -3.78
CA GLN A 371 -13.80 -10.85 -3.03
C GLN A 371 -14.20 -9.63 -3.85
N ALA A 372 -15.47 -9.23 -3.70
CA ALA A 372 -16.02 -8.07 -4.38
C ALA A 372 -15.32 -6.78 -3.97
N ALA A 373 -15.14 -5.88 -4.93
CA ALA A 373 -14.42 -4.63 -4.84
C ALA A 373 -14.95 -3.65 -5.91
N ASP A 374 -16.16 -3.15 -5.70
CA ASP A 374 -16.85 -2.28 -6.64
C ASP A 374 -16.06 -1.00 -6.94
N PHE A 375 -15.44 -0.38 -5.93
CA PHE A 375 -14.64 0.82 -6.09
C PHE A 375 -13.20 0.53 -6.50
N ALA A 376 -12.74 -0.73 -6.50
CA ALA A 376 -11.53 -1.09 -7.24
C ALA A 376 -11.76 -0.97 -8.76
N LEU A 377 -12.89 -1.49 -9.26
CA LEU A 377 -13.34 -1.25 -10.64
C LEU A 377 -13.63 0.23 -10.89
N GLY A 378 -14.29 0.90 -9.94
CA GLY A 378 -14.52 2.34 -9.97
C GLY A 378 -13.21 3.13 -10.14
N THR A 379 -12.18 2.79 -9.37
CA THR A 379 -10.86 3.44 -9.42
C THR A 379 -10.20 3.28 -10.79
N VAL A 380 -10.26 2.10 -11.41
CA VAL A 380 -9.75 1.89 -12.77
C VAL A 380 -10.46 2.83 -13.77
N LEU A 381 -11.78 2.96 -13.67
CA LEU A 381 -12.56 3.86 -14.53
C LEU A 381 -12.22 5.33 -14.26
N VAL A 382 -12.01 5.72 -13.00
CA VAL A 382 -11.61 7.07 -12.62
C VAL A 382 -10.23 7.41 -13.21
N ILE A 383 -9.28 6.47 -13.21
CA ILE A 383 -7.98 6.64 -13.90
C ILE A 383 -8.18 6.85 -15.41
N ALA A 384 -9.07 6.06 -16.05
CA ALA A 384 -9.35 6.21 -17.48
C ALA A 384 -9.93 7.59 -17.81
N TRP A 385 -10.85 8.10 -16.98
CA TRP A 385 -11.34 9.48 -17.09
C TRP A 385 -10.22 10.50 -16.83
N GLY A 386 -9.30 10.22 -15.91
CA GLY A 386 -8.10 11.04 -15.70
C GLY A 386 -7.22 11.15 -16.95
N MET A 387 -7.14 10.10 -17.77
CA MET A 387 -6.48 10.17 -19.09
C MET A 387 -7.24 11.11 -20.03
N ALA A 388 -8.57 11.07 -20.02
CA ALA A 388 -9.39 12.01 -20.79
C ALA A 388 -9.20 13.46 -20.34
N VAL A 389 -9.05 13.73 -19.04
CA VAL A 389 -8.72 15.05 -18.49
C VAL A 389 -7.39 15.56 -19.05
N ARG A 390 -6.35 14.73 -19.04
CA ARG A 390 -5.04 15.11 -19.59
C ARG A 390 -5.08 15.44 -21.07
N HIS A 391 -5.87 14.70 -21.84
CA HIS A 391 -6.06 14.94 -23.26
C HIS A 391 -6.90 16.20 -23.50
N GLN A 392 -8.16 16.21 -23.06
CA GLN A 392 -9.12 17.27 -23.39
C GLN A 392 -8.75 18.62 -22.79
N LEU A 393 -8.31 18.65 -21.52
CA LEU A 393 -8.09 19.91 -20.83
C LEU A 393 -6.67 20.43 -20.99
N PHE A 394 -5.68 19.59 -21.30
CA PHE A 394 -4.28 20.00 -21.25
C PHE A 394 -3.42 19.58 -22.44
N ASP A 395 -3.95 18.81 -23.39
CA ASP A 395 -3.23 18.31 -24.57
C ASP A 395 -1.87 17.67 -24.19
N ARG A 396 -1.90 16.79 -23.17
CA ARG A 396 -0.71 16.12 -22.64
C ARG A 396 -0.65 14.66 -23.06
N SER A 397 0.57 14.13 -23.08
CA SER A 397 0.83 12.71 -23.31
C SER A 397 0.03 11.83 -22.34
N LEU A 398 -0.47 10.73 -22.91
CA LEU A 398 -1.23 9.70 -22.21
C LEU A 398 -0.41 8.42 -21.96
N GLN A 399 0.88 8.40 -22.30
CA GLN A 399 1.72 7.18 -22.27
C GLN A 399 2.92 7.30 -21.33
N ASP A 400 3.16 8.47 -20.76
CA ASP A 400 4.31 8.74 -19.90
C ASP A 400 4.01 8.54 -18.41
N THR A 401 5.05 8.59 -17.59
CA THR A 401 4.95 8.51 -16.12
C THR A 401 4.04 9.61 -15.58
N ALA A 402 4.15 10.84 -16.11
CA ALA A 402 3.33 11.97 -15.69
C ALA A 402 1.82 11.69 -15.91
N ALA A 403 1.46 10.88 -16.90
CA ALA A 403 0.08 10.52 -17.15
C ALA A 403 -0.53 9.69 -16.04
N LEU A 404 0.15 8.64 -15.59
CA LEU A 404 -0.38 7.78 -14.54
C LEU A 404 -0.34 8.47 -13.17
N ARG A 405 0.69 9.27 -12.91
CA ARG A 405 0.78 10.06 -11.68
C ARG A 405 -0.36 11.08 -11.55
N ALA A 406 -0.58 11.89 -12.59
CA ALA A 406 -1.67 12.87 -12.59
C ALA A 406 -3.04 12.19 -12.49
N ALA A 407 -3.28 11.11 -13.25
CA ALA A 407 -4.54 10.38 -13.17
C ALA A 407 -4.77 9.75 -11.78
N SER A 408 -3.71 9.25 -11.12
CA SER A 408 -3.80 8.73 -9.75
C SER A 408 -4.17 9.83 -8.76
N CYS A 409 -3.57 11.02 -8.89
CA CYS A 409 -3.97 12.18 -8.08
C CYS A 409 -5.40 12.62 -8.34
N TYR A 410 -5.83 12.68 -9.60
CA TYR A 410 -7.21 12.96 -9.96
C TYR A 410 -8.19 11.97 -9.33
N ALA A 411 -7.83 10.69 -9.27
CA ALA A 411 -8.65 9.68 -8.61
C ALA A 411 -8.80 9.94 -7.11
N GLY A 412 -7.74 10.35 -6.44
CA GLY A 412 -7.80 10.79 -5.04
C GLY A 412 -8.71 12.00 -4.85
N ALA A 413 -8.57 13.00 -5.71
CA ALA A 413 -9.38 14.21 -5.66
C ALA A 413 -10.87 13.92 -5.89
N TYR A 414 -11.20 13.01 -6.81
CA TYR A 414 -12.57 12.54 -7.00
C TYR A 414 -13.06 11.78 -5.77
N ALA A 415 -12.30 10.79 -5.27
CA ALA A 415 -12.65 10.03 -4.07
C ALA A 415 -12.97 10.96 -2.89
N ARG A 416 -12.16 11.99 -2.64
CA ARG A 416 -12.44 13.02 -1.62
C ARG A 416 -13.85 13.61 -1.73
N THR A 417 -14.33 13.87 -2.95
CA THR A 417 -15.65 14.50 -3.16
C THR A 417 -16.84 13.61 -2.90
N ILE A 418 -16.64 12.29 -2.95
CA ILE A 418 -17.69 11.28 -2.76
C ILE A 418 -17.49 10.47 -1.48
N ASN A 419 -16.36 10.65 -0.79
CA ASN A 419 -16.06 10.05 0.52
C ASN A 419 -16.54 10.96 1.66
N VAL A 420 -17.84 11.22 1.70
CA VAL A 420 -18.47 12.19 2.61
C VAL A 420 -19.65 11.58 3.38
N GLY A 421 -20.26 12.32 4.29
CA GLY A 421 -21.49 11.87 4.94
C GLY A 421 -22.64 11.78 3.94
N GLN A 422 -23.59 10.88 4.19
CA GLN A 422 -24.76 10.71 3.31
C GLN A 422 -25.51 12.03 3.13
N GLY A 423 -25.78 12.40 1.87
CA GLY A 423 -26.46 13.64 1.49
C GLY A 423 -25.53 14.86 1.39
N GLN A 424 -24.22 14.68 1.62
CA GLN A 424 -23.20 15.74 1.45
C GLN A 424 -22.51 15.66 0.08
N GLN A 425 -22.68 14.57 -0.66
CA GLN A 425 -22.03 14.38 -1.95
C GLN A 425 -22.71 15.22 -3.05
N PRO A 426 -21.97 15.73 -4.06
CA PRO A 426 -22.56 16.51 -5.15
C PRO A 426 -23.48 15.72 -6.11
N GLY A 427 -23.61 14.40 -5.95
CA GLY A 427 -24.46 13.58 -6.81
C GLY A 427 -24.90 12.23 -6.24
N GLU A 428 -24.97 11.22 -7.10
CA GLU A 428 -25.56 9.92 -6.75
C GLU A 428 -24.55 8.95 -6.16
N ILE A 429 -23.25 9.11 -6.45
CA ILE A 429 -22.20 8.23 -5.94
C ILE A 429 -21.74 8.69 -4.55
N LEU A 430 -21.74 7.77 -3.61
CA LEU A 430 -21.18 7.91 -2.27
C LEU A 430 -20.31 6.69 -2.01
N LEU A 431 -19.15 6.89 -1.40
CA LEU A 431 -18.30 5.77 -0.99
C LEU A 431 -18.83 5.12 0.28
N SER A 432 -18.80 3.79 0.28
CA SER A 432 -18.99 2.95 1.46
C SER A 432 -17.68 2.86 2.27
N PRO A 433 -17.72 2.37 3.52
CA PRO A 433 -16.51 2.22 4.33
C PRO A 433 -15.33 1.45 3.69
N PRO A 434 -15.52 0.32 2.98
CA PRO A 434 -14.40 -0.44 2.40
C PRO A 434 -13.81 0.17 1.12
N ASP A 435 -14.52 1.06 0.43
CA ASP A 435 -14.15 1.55 -0.91
C ASP A 435 -12.77 2.22 -0.94
N MET A 436 -12.36 2.90 0.13
CA MET A 436 -11.02 3.51 0.19
C MET A 436 -9.91 2.44 0.20
N ASP A 437 -10.17 1.27 0.78
CA ASP A 437 -9.24 0.14 0.78
C ASP A 437 -9.23 -0.54 -0.59
N GLU A 438 -10.39 -0.62 -1.25
CA GLU A 438 -10.53 -1.12 -2.62
C GLU A 438 -9.78 -0.25 -3.63
N ALA A 439 -9.88 1.08 -3.50
CA ALA A 439 -9.11 2.02 -4.31
C ALA A 439 -7.60 1.87 -4.07
N THR A 440 -7.20 1.73 -2.81
CA THR A 440 -5.80 1.53 -2.43
C THR A 440 -5.26 0.21 -3.03
N SER A 441 -6.02 -0.87 -2.92
CA SER A 441 -5.72 -2.15 -3.56
C SER A 441 -5.62 -2.03 -5.08
N ALA A 442 -6.53 -1.31 -5.72
CA ALA A 442 -6.50 -1.10 -7.17
C ALA A 442 -5.24 -0.34 -7.61
N MET A 443 -4.81 0.69 -6.87
CA MET A 443 -3.57 1.42 -7.15
C MET A 443 -2.33 0.52 -7.05
N LEU A 444 -2.30 -0.36 -6.05
CA LEU A 444 -1.20 -1.31 -5.86
C LEU A 444 -1.20 -2.39 -6.95
N ASN A 445 -2.34 -3.03 -7.20
CA ASN A 445 -2.42 -4.32 -7.87
C ASN A 445 -2.98 -4.28 -9.30
N LEU A 446 -3.78 -3.28 -9.66
CA LEU A 446 -4.52 -3.26 -10.93
C LEU A 446 -4.00 -2.19 -11.90
N VAL A 447 -3.92 -0.94 -11.45
CA VAL A 447 -3.71 0.24 -12.30
C VAL A 447 -2.42 0.15 -13.11
N GLY A 448 -1.35 -0.36 -12.51
CA GLY A 448 -0.03 -0.51 -13.15
C GLY A 448 0.14 -1.77 -14.00
N THR A 449 -0.86 -2.65 -14.12
CA THR A 449 -0.75 -3.88 -14.91
C THR A 449 -0.83 -3.59 -16.41
N GLU A 450 -0.22 -4.43 -17.24
CA GLU A 450 -0.31 -4.33 -18.71
C GLU A 450 -1.75 -4.52 -19.23
N ALA A 451 -2.57 -5.26 -18.48
CA ALA A 451 -4.01 -5.39 -18.75
C ALA A 451 -4.78 -4.09 -18.49
N ALA A 452 -4.21 -3.15 -17.73
CA ALA A 452 -4.72 -1.80 -17.52
C ALA A 452 -3.87 -0.77 -18.26
N PHE A 453 -3.25 0.17 -17.54
CA PHE A 453 -2.55 1.31 -18.10
C PHE A 453 -1.04 1.07 -18.26
N GLY A 454 -0.53 -0.08 -17.81
CA GLY A 454 0.88 -0.36 -17.67
C GLY A 454 1.53 0.49 -16.57
N ALA A 455 2.67 0.05 -16.03
CA ALA A 455 3.28 0.73 -14.89
C ALA A 455 3.82 2.13 -15.23
N ARG A 456 4.21 2.37 -16.50
CA ARG A 456 4.74 3.66 -17.00
C ARG A 456 5.86 4.25 -16.13
N GLY A 457 6.70 3.39 -15.56
CA GLY A 457 7.79 3.79 -14.65
C GLY A 457 7.34 4.19 -13.24
N THR A 458 6.08 3.95 -12.87
CA THR A 458 5.56 4.14 -11.50
C THR A 458 5.50 2.82 -10.72
N THR A 459 5.71 2.89 -9.42
CA THR A 459 5.43 1.80 -8.47
C THR A 459 4.00 1.88 -7.95
N GLY A 460 3.50 0.82 -7.33
CA GLY A 460 2.22 0.82 -6.61
C GLY A 460 2.17 1.90 -5.54
N LEU A 461 3.19 1.97 -4.69
CA LEU A 461 3.30 3.01 -3.68
C LEU A 461 3.25 4.43 -4.27
N GLN A 462 3.94 4.70 -5.38
CA GLN A 462 3.90 6.03 -6.01
C GLN A 462 2.49 6.40 -6.45
N ARG A 463 1.72 5.45 -7.00
CA ARG A 463 0.32 5.67 -7.37
C ARG A 463 -0.56 5.92 -6.15
N VAL A 464 -0.32 5.21 -5.05
CA VAL A 464 -0.99 5.46 -3.76
C VAL A 464 -0.63 6.84 -3.20
N GLN A 465 0.64 7.26 -3.25
CA GLN A 465 1.08 8.59 -2.82
C GLN A 465 0.41 9.70 -3.64
N ASP A 466 0.31 9.53 -4.95
CA ASP A 466 -0.39 10.47 -5.82
C ASP A 466 -1.89 10.51 -5.48
N PHE A 467 -2.53 9.35 -5.28
CA PHE A 467 -3.91 9.25 -4.82
C PHE A 467 -4.13 9.94 -3.45
N VAL A 468 -3.26 9.74 -2.47
CA VAL A 468 -3.32 10.44 -1.16
C VAL A 468 -3.14 11.95 -1.33
N THR A 469 -2.25 12.38 -2.22
CA THR A 469 -2.03 13.82 -2.53
C THR A 469 -3.33 14.44 -3.06
N GLY A 470 -3.99 13.78 -4.00
CA GLY A 470 -5.28 14.24 -4.51
C GLY A 470 -6.40 14.18 -3.46
N TYR A 471 -6.42 13.13 -2.63
CA TYR A 471 -7.44 12.98 -1.59
C TYR A 471 -7.34 14.09 -0.53
N THR A 472 -6.13 14.42 -0.09
CA THR A 472 -5.89 15.45 0.93
C THR A 472 -5.99 16.86 0.36
N GLY A 473 -5.36 17.11 -0.78
CA GLY A 473 -5.26 18.43 -1.41
C GLY A 473 -6.42 18.79 -2.36
N GLY A 474 -7.19 17.81 -2.81
CA GLY A 474 -8.17 17.99 -3.89
C GLY A 474 -7.51 18.26 -5.23
N LEU A 475 -8.30 18.69 -6.22
CA LEU A 475 -7.81 19.01 -7.58
C LEU A 475 -6.65 20.02 -7.63
N PRO A 476 -6.58 21.06 -6.76
CA PRO A 476 -5.45 22.00 -6.79
C PRO A 476 -4.07 21.38 -6.53
N ALA A 477 -4.01 20.16 -6.00
CA ALA A 477 -2.75 19.47 -5.70
C ALA A 477 -2.18 18.62 -6.85
N CYS A 478 -2.88 18.43 -7.97
CA CYS A 478 -2.59 17.38 -8.98
C CYS A 478 -1.79 17.79 -10.25
#